data_AF-A0A3L6JK36-F1
#
_entry.id   AF-A0A3L6JK36-F1
#
_cell.length_a   1.000
_cell.length_b   1.000
_cell.length_c   1.000
_cell.angle_alpha   90.00
_cell.angle_beta   90.00
_cell.angle_gamma   90.00
#
_symmetry.space_group_name_H-M   'P 1'
#
loop_
_entity.id
_entity.type
_entity.pdbx_description
1 polymer ?
#
loop_
_entity_poly.entity_id
_entity_poly.type
_entity_poly.pdbx_seq_one_letter_code
_entity_poly.pdbx_strand_id
1 'polypeptide(L)'
;FQQTITLEHASTFSKMAPAVAVKVVEKLMKTYNISRSLAVQVVNIAPTSPEEMRTILDARSTSLTQEQIAEIVEFVTKSRAE
;
A
#
# COMPACT_ATOMS: atom_id res chain seq x y z
N PHE A 1 -0.98 -24.19 -15.30
CA PHE A 1 0.41 -23.90 -14.86
C PHE A 1 0.57 -22.45 -14.41
N GLN A 2 0.35 -21.45 -15.28
CA GLN A 2 0.52 -20.03 -14.91
C GLN A 2 -0.36 -19.59 -13.73
N GLN A 3 -1.63 -19.98 -13.69
CA GLN A 3 -2.55 -19.63 -12.59
C GLN A 3 -2.09 -20.19 -11.23
N THR A 4 -1.54 -21.41 -11.20
CA THR A 4 -1.02 -22.04 -9.98
C THR A 4 0.18 -21.26 -9.44
N ILE A 5 1.13 -20.91 -10.31
CA ILE A 5 2.30 -20.10 -9.93
C ILE A 5 1.88 -18.72 -9.43
N THR A 6 0.90 -18.08 -10.10
CA THR A 6 0.38 -16.78 -9.65
C THR A 6 -0.26 -16.89 -8.27
N LEU A 7 -1.04 -17.94 -8.02
CA LEU A 7 -1.67 -18.15 -6.72
C LEU A 7 -0.63 -18.42 -5.62
N GLU A 8 0.37 -19.25 -5.90
CA GLU A 8 1.48 -19.51 -4.97
C GLU A 8 2.22 -18.22 -4.64
N HIS A 9 2.63 -17.45 -5.66
CA HIS A 9 3.30 -16.17 -5.46
C HIS A 9 2.44 -15.20 -4.63
N ALA A 10 1.16 -15.03 -4.99
CA ALA A 10 0.26 -14.18 -4.23
C ALA A 10 0.12 -14.65 -2.79
N SER A 11 0.01 -15.96 -2.55
CA SER A 11 -0.14 -16.50 -1.20
C SER A 11 1.13 -16.34 -0.36
N THR A 12 2.32 -16.45 -0.96
CA THR A 12 3.61 -16.34 -0.26
C THR A 12 4.01 -14.89 0.03
N PHE A 13 3.75 -13.96 -0.90
CA PHE A 13 4.28 -12.60 -0.83
C PHE A 13 3.26 -11.53 -0.41
N SER A 14 1.97 -11.89 -0.34
CA SER A 14 0.95 -10.96 0.16
C SER A 14 1.29 -10.46 1.55
N LYS A 15 1.22 -9.14 1.74
CA LYS A 15 1.58 -8.49 3.01
C LYS A 15 0.41 -8.39 3.98
N MET A 16 -0.82 -8.60 3.52
CA MET A 16 -2.04 -8.50 4.30
C MET A 16 -3.13 -9.37 3.68
N ALA A 17 -4.19 -9.64 4.43
CA ALA A 17 -5.32 -10.42 3.93
C ALA A 17 -6.02 -9.73 2.74
N PRO A 18 -6.63 -10.49 1.80
CA PRO A 18 -7.26 -9.93 0.60
C PRO A 18 -8.30 -8.83 0.89
N ALA A 19 -9.14 -9.04 1.90
CA ALA A 19 -10.16 -8.07 2.30
C ALA A 19 -9.56 -6.78 2.87
N VAL A 20 -8.43 -6.88 3.58
CA VAL A 20 -7.72 -5.73 4.15
C VAL A 20 -7.02 -4.95 3.03
N ALA A 21 -6.34 -5.65 2.12
CA ALA A 21 -5.71 -5.05 0.94
C ALA A 21 -6.67 -4.16 0.13
N VAL A 22 -7.88 -4.65 -0.15
CA VAL A 22 -8.90 -3.88 -0.89
C VAL A 22 -9.30 -2.62 -0.13
N LYS A 23 -9.52 -2.70 1.19
CA LYS A 23 -9.88 -1.55 2.02
C LYS A 23 -8.76 -0.50 2.05
N VAL A 24 -7.51 -0.94 2.15
CA VAL A 24 -6.35 -0.03 2.15
C VAL A 24 -6.25 0.70 0.82
N VAL A 25 -6.35 -0.02 -0.31
CA VAL A 25 -6.35 0.61 -1.65
C VAL A 25 -7.46 1.66 -1.77
N GLU A 26 -8.68 1.32 -1.36
CA GLU A 26 -9.80 2.25 -1.43
C GLU A 26 -9.60 3.50 -0.58
N LYS A 27 -9.07 3.36 0.64
CA LYS A 27 -8.80 4.50 1.52
C LYS A 27 -7.72 5.41 0.92
N LEU A 28 -6.63 4.83 0.40
CA LEU A 28 -5.56 5.58 -0.28
C LEU A 28 -6.10 6.41 -1.46
N MET A 29 -6.98 5.81 -2.26
CA MET A 29 -7.59 6.48 -3.40
C MET A 29 -8.58 7.58 -2.98
N LYS A 30 -9.48 7.30 -2.05
CA LYS A 30 -10.59 8.20 -1.67
C LYS A 30 -10.13 9.36 -0.79
N THR A 31 -9.24 9.11 0.16
CA THR A 31 -8.83 10.10 1.18
C THR A 31 -7.64 10.93 0.73
N TYR A 32 -6.67 10.31 0.06
CA TYR A 32 -5.39 10.96 -0.28
C TYR A 32 -5.23 11.23 -1.78
N ASN A 33 -6.27 10.96 -2.58
CA ASN A 33 -6.27 11.12 -4.04
C ASN A 33 -5.09 10.42 -4.73
N ILE A 34 -4.62 9.30 -4.16
CA ILE A 34 -3.53 8.52 -4.73
C ILE A 34 -4.08 7.69 -5.88
N SER A 35 -3.37 7.65 -7.01
CA SER A 35 -3.77 6.85 -8.15
C SER A 35 -3.88 5.36 -7.76
N ARG A 36 -4.82 4.64 -8.36
CA ARG A 36 -4.98 3.21 -8.08
C ARG A 36 -3.68 2.42 -8.23
N SER A 37 -2.87 2.75 -9.24
CA SER A 37 -1.59 2.09 -9.49
C SER A 37 -0.63 2.26 -8.31
N LEU A 38 -0.48 3.49 -7.79
CA LEU A 38 0.36 3.76 -6.63
C LEU A 38 -0.21 3.14 -5.35
N ALA A 39 -1.52 3.21 -5.14
CA ALA A 39 -2.17 2.60 -3.99
C ALA A 39 -1.94 1.07 -3.93
N VAL A 40 -2.00 0.38 -5.08
CA VAL A 40 -1.67 -1.06 -5.17
C VAL A 40 -0.20 -1.31 -4.86
N GLN A 41 0.73 -0.45 -5.31
CA GLN A 41 2.14 -0.59 -4.96
C GLN A 41 2.40 -0.43 -3.46
N VAL A 42 1.74 0.54 -2.82
CA VAL A 42 1.82 0.72 -1.36
C VAL A 42 1.36 -0.54 -0.63
N VAL A 43 0.26 -1.17 -1.07
CA VAL A 43 -0.23 -2.41 -0.44
C VAL A 43 0.70 -3.61 -0.68
N ASN A 44 1.26 -3.74 -1.88
CA ASN A 44 2.18 -4.83 -2.21
C ASN A 44 3.51 -4.74 -1.46
N ILE A 45 4.01 -3.51 -1.25
CA ILE A 45 5.28 -3.27 -0.57
C ILE A 45 5.07 -3.22 0.96
N ALA A 46 3.94 -2.67 1.41
CA ALA A 46 3.58 -2.42 2.81
C ALA A 46 4.70 -1.69 3.59
N PRO A 47 5.02 -0.44 3.18
CA PRO A 47 6.10 0.35 3.79
C PRO A 47 5.87 0.56 5.29
N THR A 48 6.96 0.57 6.05
CA THR A 48 6.95 0.75 7.51
C THR A 48 7.61 2.04 7.97
N SER A 49 8.21 2.79 7.04
CA SER A 49 8.80 4.11 7.29
C SER A 49 8.25 5.19 6.34
N PRO A 50 8.21 6.46 6.78
CA PRO A 50 7.90 7.61 5.91
C PRO A 50 8.79 7.71 4.67
N GLU A 51 10.05 7.30 4.78
CA GLU A 51 11.04 7.33 3.70
C GLU A 51 10.70 6.32 2.60
N GLU A 52 10.30 5.10 2.97
CA GLU A 52 9.81 4.09 2.03
C GLU A 52 8.54 4.60 1.33
N MET A 53 7.60 5.16 2.08
CA MET A 53 6.35 5.70 1.53
C MET A 53 6.62 6.80 0.48
N ARG A 54 7.50 7.75 0.79
CA ARG A 54 7.92 8.83 -0.13
C ARG A 54 8.57 8.30 -1.40
N THR A 55 9.33 7.21 -1.28
CA THR A 55 10.00 6.56 -2.41
C THR A 55 8.97 5.92 -3.35
N ILE A 56 7.95 5.25 -2.79
CA ILE A 56 6.90 4.58 -3.58
C ILE A 56 5.99 5.58 -4.27
N LEU A 57 5.57 6.63 -3.56
CA LEU A 57 4.63 7.62 -4.09
C LEU A 57 5.30 8.61 -5.07
N ASP A 58 6.61 8.53 -5.25
CA ASP A 58 7.47 9.54 -5.88
C ASP A 58 7.14 10.92 -5.32
N ALA A 59 7.74 11.26 -4.18
CA ALA A 59 7.44 12.44 -3.37
C ALA A 59 7.40 13.79 -4.13
N ARG A 60 7.91 13.87 -5.36
CA ARG A 60 7.80 15.07 -6.22
C ARG A 60 6.49 15.16 -6.99
N SER A 61 5.77 14.04 -7.13
CA SER A 61 4.53 13.91 -7.89
C SER A 61 3.27 14.04 -7.03
N THR A 62 3.38 13.83 -5.71
CA THR A 62 2.25 13.83 -4.78
C THR A 62 2.25 15.07 -3.88
N SER A 63 1.11 15.75 -3.77
CA SER A 63 0.91 16.93 -2.93
C SER A 63 0.58 16.59 -1.46
N LEU A 64 1.24 15.55 -0.91
CA LEU A 64 0.97 15.08 0.46
C LEU A 64 1.89 15.75 1.47
N THR A 65 1.35 16.13 2.62
CA THR A 65 2.13 16.70 3.72
C THR A 65 2.90 15.61 4.47
N GLN A 66 3.87 16.01 5.32
CA GLN A 66 4.62 15.06 6.13
C GLN A 66 3.72 14.31 7.11
N GLU A 67 2.73 15.00 7.67
CA GLU A 67 1.75 14.44 8.61
C GLU A 67 0.86 13.41 7.91
N GLN A 68 0.41 13.70 6.68
CA GLN A 68 -0.36 12.74 5.89
C GLN A 68 0.47 11.50 5.55
N ILE A 69 1.75 11.65 5.20
CA ILE A 69 2.63 10.52 4.93
C ILE A 69 2.79 9.65 6.19
N ALA A 70 3.01 10.26 7.35
CA ALA A 70 3.13 9.54 8.62
C ALA A 70 1.84 8.80 8.97
N GLU A 71 0.67 9.44 8.82
CA GLU A 71 -0.64 8.84 9.04
C GLU A 71 -0.86 7.61 8.13
N ILE A 72 -0.49 7.73 6.85
CA ILE A 72 -0.62 6.61 5.90
C ILE A 72 0.28 5.45 6.32
N VAL A 73 1.53 5.72 6.71
CA VAL A 73 2.48 4.67 7.16
C VAL A 73 1.94 3.96 8.40
N GLU A 74 1.43 4.70 9.38
CA GLU A 74 0.83 4.11 10.58
C GLU A 74 -0.37 3.22 10.22
N PHE A 75 -1.26 3.73 9.35
CA PHE A 75 -2.42 2.98 8.88
C PHE A 75 -2.04 1.69 8.14
N VAL A 76 -1.06 1.76 7.23
CA VAL A 76 -0.57 0.60 6.47
C VAL A 76 0.11 -0.42 7.39
N THR A 77 0.90 0.06 8.34
CA THR A 77 1.59 -0.80 9.33
C THR A 77 0.59 -1.54 10.21
N LYS A 78 -0.46 -0.86 10.67
CA LYS A 78 -1.55 -1.49 11.42
C LYS A 78 -2.29 -2.53 10.56
N SER A 79 -2.63 -2.17 9.33
CA SER A 79 -3.34 -3.05 8.40
C SER A 79 -2.54 -4.30 8.01
N ARG A 80 -1.22 -4.29 8.16
CA ARG A 80 -0.36 -5.45 7.93
C ARG A 80 -0.47 -6.51 9.02
N ALA A 81 -0.85 -6.12 10.25
CA ALA A 81 -0.97 -7.03 11.38
C ALA A 81 -2.36 -7.70 11.49
N GLU A 82 -3.33 -7.23 10.69
CA GLU A 82 -4.71 -7.72 10.61
C GLU A 82 -4.90 -8.75 9.47
#